data_AF-A0A920R2T6-F1
#
_entry.id   AF-A0A920R2T6-F1
#
_cell.length_a   1.000
_cell.length_b   1.000
_cell.length_c   1.000
_cell.angle_alpha   90.00
_cell.angle_beta   90.00
_cell.angle_gamma   90.00
#
_symmetry.space_group_name_H-M   'P 1'
#
loop_
_entity.id
_entity.type
_entity.pdbx_description
1 polymer ?
#
loop_
_entity_poly.entity_id
_entity_poly.type
_entity_poly.pdbx_seq_one_letter_code
_entity_poly.pdbx_strand_id
1 'polypeptide(L)' 'MAIEWTRRGGTALLIGIYSTTPEINFNNVVGPEITVIGPVATSPGDLEAAVELVGQGKIK' A
#
# COMPACT_ATOMS: atom_id res chain seq x y z
N MET A 1 -7.37 -10.85 3.79
CA MET A 1 -6.49 -9.92 3.02
C MET A 1 -5.81 -8.92 3.95
N ALA A 2 -4.77 -8.20 3.49
CA ALA A 2 -4.06 -7.20 4.33
C ALA A 2 -4.99 -6.16 5.00
N ILE A 3 -6.13 -5.83 4.37
CA ILE A 3 -7.17 -4.97 4.93
C ILE A 3 -7.67 -5.48 6.29
N GLU A 4 -7.86 -6.78 6.47
CA GLU A 4 -8.36 -7.37 7.74
C GLU A 4 -7.35 -7.27 8.89
N TRP A 5 -6.06 -7.11 8.58
CA TRP A 5 -5.00 -6.94 9.57
C TRP A 5 -4.61 -5.47 9.76
N THR A 6 -5.20 -4.57 8.96
CA THR A 6 -4.90 -3.16 9.06
C THR A 6 -5.53 -2.61 10.34
N ARG A 7 -4.71 -1.95 11.15
CA ARG A 7 -5.18 -1.30 12.39
C ARG A 7 -6.27 -0.27 12.10
N ARG A 8 -7.11 0.01 13.10
CA ARG A 8 -8.08 1.12 13.04
C ARG A 8 -7.37 2.44 12.69
N GLY A 9 -7.92 3.20 11.75
CA GLY A 9 -7.33 4.41 11.17
C GLY A 9 -6.09 4.16 10.28
N GLY A 10 -5.79 2.92 9.94
CA GLY A 10 -4.62 2.55 9.16
C GLY A 10 -4.82 2.59 7.64
N THR A 11 -3.75 2.37 6.90
CA THR A 11 -3.76 2.34 5.43
C THR A 11 -3.32 0.96 4.93
N ALA A 12 -4.12 0.36 4.06
CA ALA A 12 -3.79 -0.86 3.32
C ALA A 12 -3.42 -0.51 1.88
N LEU A 13 -2.24 -0.94 1.42
CA LEU A 13 -1.81 -0.81 0.03
C LEU A 13 -2.07 -2.13 -0.72
N LEU A 14 -2.75 -2.03 -1.85
CA LEU A 14 -2.98 -3.15 -2.77
C LEU A 14 -1.89 -3.14 -3.84
N ILE A 15 -0.81 -3.88 -3.60
CA ILE A 15 0.36 -3.95 -4.50
C ILE A 15 0.25 -5.15 -5.45
N GLY A 16 0.48 -4.91 -6.73
CA GLY A 16 0.53 -5.94 -7.77
C GLY A 16 -0.79 -6.10 -8.53
N ILE A 17 -0.75 -6.93 -9.57
CA ILE A 17 -1.93 -7.28 -10.37
C ILE A 17 -2.47 -8.60 -9.83
N TYR A 18 -3.72 -8.58 -9.36
CA TYR A 18 -4.37 -9.79 -8.87
C TYR A 18 -4.74 -10.71 -10.03
N SER A 19 -4.45 -12.00 -9.88
CA SER A 19 -4.86 -13.04 -10.85
C SER A 19 -6.37 -13.33 -10.80
N THR A 20 -7.05 -12.87 -9.75
CA THR A 20 -8.49 -13.02 -9.51
C THR A 20 -9.06 -11.72 -8.93
N THR A 21 -10.29 -11.36 -9.28
CA THR A 21 -10.97 -10.17 -8.72
C THR A 21 -11.13 -10.31 -7.21
N PRO A 22 -10.55 -9.41 -6.39
CA PRO A 22 -10.73 -9.46 -4.95
C PRO A 22 -12.13 -8.95 -4.55
N GLU A 23 -12.75 -9.60 -3.57
CA GLU A 23 -13.99 -9.14 -2.94
C GLU A 23 -13.70 -8.56 -1.55
N ILE A 24 -14.36 -7.44 -1.22
CA ILE A 24 -14.16 -6.73 0.04
C ILE A 24 -15.51 -6.52 0.72
N ASN A 25 -15.61 -6.92 2.00
CA ASN A 25 -16.69 -6.48 2.87
C ASN A 25 -16.41 -5.03 3.34
N PHE A 26 -17.20 -4.06 2.88
CA PHE A 26 -17.01 -2.65 3.22
C PHE A 26 -17.11 -2.35 4.72
N ASN A 27 -17.79 -3.17 5.53
CA ASN A 27 -17.84 -2.97 6.98
C ASN A 27 -16.46 -3.13 7.64
N ASN A 28 -15.58 -3.94 7.03
CA ASN A 28 -14.20 -4.09 7.48
C ASN A 28 -13.33 -2.88 7.11
N VAL A 29 -13.83 -1.95 6.30
CA VAL A 29 -13.15 -0.70 5.94
C VAL A 29 -13.74 0.47 6.73
N VAL A 30 -15.08 0.59 6.72
CA VAL A 30 -15.80 1.71 7.34
C VAL A 30 -15.69 1.68 8.86
N GLY A 31 -15.99 0.55 9.50
CA GLY A 31 -16.02 0.44 10.97
C GLY A 31 -14.67 0.78 11.64
N PRO A 32 -13.53 0.34 11.10
CA PRO A 32 -12.22 0.74 11.59
C PRO A 32 -11.61 1.93 10.85
N GLU A 33 -12.32 2.64 9.97
CA GLU A 33 -11.82 3.82 9.24
C GLU A 33 -10.50 3.56 8.49
N ILE A 34 -10.43 2.44 7.76
CA ILE A 34 -9.24 2.07 6.98
C ILE A 34 -9.22 2.80 5.64
N THR A 35 -8.05 3.30 5.24
CA THR A 35 -7.79 3.82 3.90
C THR A 35 -7.26 2.69 3.00
N VAL A 36 -7.82 2.52 1.81
CA VAL A 36 -7.36 1.53 0.81
C VAL A 36 -6.80 2.26 -0.40
N ILE A 37 -5.55 1.99 -0.76
CA ILE A 37 -4.85 2.63 -1.90
C ILE A 37 -4.35 1.55 -2.85
N GLY A 38 -4.67 1.69 -4.14
CA GLY A 38 -4.08 0.88 -5.21
C GLY A 38 -3.07 1.69 -6.01
N PRO A 39 -1.78 1.72 -5.61
CA PRO A 39 -0.75 2.40 -6.39
C PRO A 39 -0.40 1.60 -7.64
N VAL A 40 -0.11 2.30 -8.73
CA VAL A 40 0.38 1.70 -9.97
C VAL A 40 1.70 2.35 -10.34
N ALA A 41 2.72 1.52 -10.53
CA ALA A 41 4.08 1.95 -10.87
C ALA A 41 4.61 3.03 -9.91
N THR A 42 5.38 3.97 -10.45
CA THR A 42 6.07 5.01 -9.69
C THR A 42 6.31 6.22 -10.58
N SER A 43 6.51 7.38 -9.97
CA SER A 43 6.96 8.61 -10.63
C SER A 43 8.49 8.69 -10.71
N PRO A 44 9.08 9.51 -11.61
CA PRO A 44 10.53 9.71 -11.65
C PRO A 44 11.14 10.16 -10.31
N GLY A 45 10.45 11.03 -9.56
CA GLY A 45 10.92 11.50 -8.26
C GLY A 45 11.00 10.41 -7.19
N ASP A 46 10.21 9.35 -7.31
CA ASP A 46 10.29 8.22 -6.38
C ASP A 46 11.59 7.41 -6.59
N LEU A 47 12.06 7.28 -7.83
CA LEU A 47 13.32 6.62 -8.14
C LEU A 47 14.51 7.43 -7.61
N GLU A 48 14.47 8.76 -7.79
CA GLU A 48 15.48 9.68 -7.25
C GLU A 48 15.58 9.54 -5.73
N ALA A 49 14.43 9.55 -5.03
CA ALA A 49 14.38 9.35 -3.58
C ALA A 49 14.89 7.96 -3.18
N ALA A 50 14.55 6.90 -3.92
CA ALA A 50 15.03 5.55 -3.65
C ALA A 50 16.55 5.44 -3.77
N VAL A 51 17.14 6.03 -4.82
CA VAL A 51 18.59 6.07 -5.02
C VAL A 51 19.28 6.85 -3.90
N GLU A 52 18.71 7.97 -3.46
CA GLU A 52 19.24 8.73 -2.33
C GLU A 52 19.28 7.88 -1.04
N LEU A 53 18.21 7.13 -0.76
CA LEU A 53 18.15 6.24 0.42
C LEU A 53 19.20 5.12 0.36
N VAL A 54 19.47 4.57 -0.84
CA VAL A 54 20.53 3.60 -1.06
C VAL A 54 21.91 4.24 -0.86
N GLY A 55 22.14 5.43 -1.42
CA GLY A 55 23.39 6.19 -1.23
C GLY A 55 23.67 6.54 0.23
N GLN A 56 22.63 6.75 1.03
CA GLN A 56 22.71 6.98 2.49
C GLN A 56 22.89 5.68 3.30
N GLY A 57 22.87 4.50 2.67
CA GLY A 57 22.95 3.21 3.33
C GLY A 57 21.73 2.87 4.20
N LYS A 58 20.60 3.56 4.01
CA LYS A 58 19.34 3.32 4.74
C LYS A 58 18.57 2.13 4.18
N ILE A 59 18.80 1.80 2.91
CA ILE A 59 18.24 0.66 2.18
C ILE A 59 19.39 -0.05 1.47
N LYS A 60 19.37 -1.39 1.42
CA LYS A 60 20.37 -2.24 0.78
C LYS A 60 19.80 -2.91 -0.47
#